data_AF-A0A316NYZ7-F1
#
_entry.id   AF-A0A316NYZ7-F1
#
_cell.length_a   1.000
_cell.length_b   1.000
_cell.length_c   1.000
_cell.angle_alpha   90.00
_cell.angle_beta   90.00
_cell.angle_gamma   90.00
#
_symmetry.space_group_name_H-M   'P 1'
#
loop_
_entity.id
_entity.type
_entity.pdbx_description
1 polymer ?
#
loop_
_entity_poly.entity_id
_entity_poly.type
_entity_poly.pdbx_seq_one_letter_code
_entity_poly.pdbx_strand_id
1 'polypeptide(L)'
;MTLLKRVRLALAATGVTLFACACLTACGEPIAATYDGGSVTEETVTSTIENMRTYYELEDDAAWAEFVKGREYDTGANGSMQTAVEKAAAQAAAAAGQTDEDQTEGTAEEMREYVIEQIIRSQLIEKEIKDRKLEVSDEDVDAYVEQQRSYVESRLMEGVFESVLQRQGYKDLDEYREEIREQLKQLKLQNEVSTITTDDGQEISGKTAWSTWFDKLYESVHPKINPAPQPLPYAIVEVAQDSGAEGAPEGE
;
A
#
# COMPACT_ATOMS: atom_id res chain seq x y z
N MET A 1 4.99 31.40 -3.16
CA MET A 1 3.79 30.91 -3.86
C MET A 1 4.11 29.54 -4.45
N THR A 2 3.84 28.45 -3.73
CA THR A 2 3.65 27.06 -4.21
C THR A 2 3.80 26.14 -3.00
N LEU A 3 2.68 25.59 -2.51
CA LEU A 3 2.55 24.42 -1.61
C LEU A 3 1.09 24.22 -1.16
N LEU A 4 0.18 25.15 -1.47
CA LEU A 4 -1.23 25.14 -1.03
C LEU A 4 -2.27 25.02 -2.17
N LYS A 5 -1.92 24.41 -3.30
CA LYS A 5 -2.90 24.13 -4.37
C LYS A 5 -2.85 22.67 -4.78
N ARG A 6 -3.51 21.83 -3.99
CA ARG A 6 -4.19 20.58 -4.38
C ARG A 6 -4.88 20.03 -3.13
N VAL A 7 -5.88 20.75 -2.62
CA VAL A 7 -6.97 20.08 -1.89
C VAL A 7 -7.74 19.32 -2.95
N ARG A 8 -7.26 18.13 -3.33
CA ARG A 8 -8.08 17.16 -4.05
C ARG A 8 -9.18 16.77 -3.06
N LEU A 9 -10.45 16.96 -3.44
CA LEU A 9 -11.59 16.47 -2.69
C LEU A 9 -11.37 14.98 -2.42
N ALA A 10 -10.97 14.63 -1.20
CA ALA A 10 -10.89 13.26 -0.74
C ALA A 10 -12.31 12.79 -0.45
N LEU A 11 -12.98 12.34 -1.50
CA LEU A 11 -14.11 11.45 -1.36
C LEU A 11 -13.53 10.05 -1.14
N ALA A 12 -13.84 9.50 0.02
CA ALA A 12 -13.22 8.32 0.59
C ALA A 12 -13.32 7.10 -0.32
N ALA A 13 -12.23 6.79 -1.01
CA ALA A 13 -11.89 5.46 -1.52
C ALA A 13 -10.41 5.46 -1.94
N THR A 14 -9.51 5.66 -0.98
CA THR A 14 -8.11 5.27 -1.15
C THR A 14 -7.65 4.63 0.15
N GLY A 15 -8.25 3.48 0.46
CA GLY A 15 -7.39 2.39 0.89
C GLY A 15 -6.49 2.12 -0.31
N VAL A 16 -5.18 2.14 -0.11
CA VAL A 16 -4.27 1.58 -1.11
C VAL A 16 -4.61 0.09 -1.13
N THR A 17 -5.62 -0.29 -1.91
CA THR A 17 -5.79 -1.67 -2.34
C THR A 17 -4.61 -1.86 -3.26
N LEU A 18 -3.51 -2.39 -2.71
CA LEU A 18 -2.51 -3.09 -3.49
C LEU A 18 -3.26 -4.25 -4.15
N PHE A 19 -3.98 -3.96 -5.23
CA PHE A 19 -4.43 -4.94 -6.20
C PHE A 19 -3.15 -5.42 -6.87
N ALA A 20 -2.45 -6.32 -6.18
CA ALA A 20 -1.49 -7.19 -6.81
C ALA A 20 -2.32 -8.04 -7.78
N CYS A 21 -2.45 -7.57 -9.01
CA CYS A 21 -3.07 -8.32 -10.10
C CYS A 21 -2.17 -9.53 -10.40
N ALA A 22 -2.21 -10.53 -9.52
CA ALA A 22 -1.38 -11.73 -9.56
C ALA A 22 -2.05 -12.76 -10.48
N CYS A 23 -2.04 -12.47 -11.77
CA CYS A 23 -2.50 -13.38 -12.80
C CYS A 23 -1.39 -13.67 -13.80
N LEU A 24 -0.23 -14.20 -13.38
CA LEU A 24 0.64 -14.91 -14.31
C LEU A 24 1.29 -16.14 -13.69
N THR A 25 1.15 -17.23 -14.43
CA THR A 25 1.57 -18.58 -14.12
C THR A 25 3.05 -18.74 -14.43
N ALA A 26 3.79 -19.14 -13.41
CA ALA A 26 5.06 -19.88 -13.41
C ALA A 26 5.73 -20.14 -14.78
N CYS A 27 6.72 -19.31 -15.09
CA CYS A 27 7.89 -19.70 -15.89
C CYS A 27 9.15 -19.04 -15.31
N GLY A 28 9.82 -19.72 -14.38
CA GLY A 28 11.24 -19.49 -14.05
C GLY A 28 11.62 -18.24 -13.24
N GLU A 29 10.66 -17.47 -12.73
CA GLU A 29 10.98 -16.24 -11.99
C GLU A 29 11.58 -16.49 -10.61
N PRO A 30 12.54 -15.65 -10.16
CA PRO A 30 13.07 -15.74 -8.81
C PRO A 30 11.95 -15.52 -7.78
N ILE A 31 11.89 -16.40 -6.78
CA ILE A 31 10.91 -16.31 -5.70
C ILE A 31 11.46 -15.38 -4.62
N ALA A 32 10.70 -14.32 -4.32
CA ALA A 32 11.02 -13.35 -3.27
C ALA A 32 10.65 -13.88 -1.87
N ALA A 33 9.52 -14.59 -1.76
CA ALA A 33 9.11 -15.22 -0.51
C ALA A 33 8.18 -16.43 -0.72
N THR A 34 8.14 -17.32 0.27
CA THR A 34 7.20 -18.46 0.34
C THR A 34 6.46 -18.44 1.68
N TYR A 35 5.23 -18.91 1.70
CA TYR A 35 4.44 -19.10 2.92
C TYR A 35 3.49 -20.28 2.75
N ASP A 36 2.90 -20.79 3.84
CA ASP A 36 1.92 -21.87 3.83
C ASP A 36 0.64 -21.40 3.13
N GLY A 37 0.59 -21.62 1.82
CA GLY A 37 -0.53 -21.21 0.98
C GLY A 37 -0.13 -20.48 -0.30
N GLY A 38 1.15 -20.13 -0.50
CA GLY A 38 1.58 -19.46 -1.72
C GLY A 38 3.03 -18.99 -1.75
N SER A 39 3.32 -18.14 -2.72
CA SER A 39 4.64 -17.53 -2.93
C SER A 39 4.51 -16.16 -3.58
N VAL A 40 5.50 -15.30 -3.33
CA VAL A 40 5.64 -13.98 -3.97
C VAL A 40 6.87 -14.01 -4.89
N THR A 41 6.73 -13.54 -6.13
CA THR A 41 7.84 -13.44 -7.11
C THR A 41 8.54 -12.09 -7.02
N GLU A 42 9.82 -12.02 -7.40
CA GLU A 42 10.54 -10.73 -7.49
C GLU A 42 9.93 -9.78 -8.51
N GLU A 43 9.30 -10.31 -9.58
CA GLU A 43 8.56 -9.51 -10.55
C GLU A 43 7.39 -8.77 -9.87
N THR A 44 6.64 -9.47 -9.03
CA THR A 44 5.53 -8.88 -8.26
C THR A 44 6.04 -7.77 -7.34
N VAL A 45 7.17 -8.01 -6.65
CA VAL A 45 7.78 -7.03 -5.74
C VAL A 45 8.26 -5.80 -6.52
N THR A 46 8.98 -6.01 -7.61
CA THR A 46 9.50 -4.93 -8.48
C THR A 46 8.36 -4.09 -9.03
N SER A 47 7.35 -4.74 -9.61
CA SER A 47 6.17 -4.05 -10.15
C SER A 47 5.42 -3.26 -9.08
N THR A 48 5.33 -3.80 -7.86
CA THR A 48 4.70 -3.10 -6.73
C THR A 48 5.47 -1.85 -6.34
N ILE A 49 6.80 -1.93 -6.28
CA ILE A 49 7.69 -0.81 -5.96
C ILE A 49 7.64 0.26 -7.06
N GLU A 50 7.65 -0.13 -8.34
CA GLU A 50 7.55 0.81 -9.48
C GLU A 50 6.19 1.52 -9.53
N ASN A 51 5.11 0.79 -9.23
CA ASN A 51 3.78 1.36 -9.09
C ASN A 51 3.73 2.34 -7.91
N MET A 52 4.36 2.02 -6.79
CA MET A 52 4.48 2.93 -5.64
C MET A 52 5.23 4.21 -6.02
N ARG A 53 6.39 4.08 -6.69
CA ARG A 53 7.17 5.22 -7.19
C ARG A 53 6.33 6.12 -8.11
N THR A 54 5.60 5.51 -9.04
CA THR A 54 4.69 6.22 -9.97
C THR A 54 3.54 6.91 -9.22
N TYR A 55 2.92 6.22 -8.27
CA TYR A 55 1.80 6.73 -7.48
C TYR A 55 2.17 7.97 -6.66
N TYR A 56 3.37 7.99 -6.08
CA TYR A 56 3.90 9.14 -5.36
C TYR A 56 4.49 10.22 -6.26
N GLU A 57 4.37 10.10 -7.59
CA GLU A 57 4.92 11.03 -8.58
C GLU A 57 6.46 11.21 -8.41
N LEU A 58 7.16 10.16 -7.96
CA LEU A 58 8.61 10.16 -7.68
C LEU A 58 9.42 9.77 -8.92
N GLU A 59 9.25 10.51 -10.01
CA GLU A 59 9.92 10.21 -11.29
C GLU A 59 11.44 10.41 -11.23
N ASP A 60 11.92 11.30 -10.36
CA ASP A 60 13.34 11.61 -10.18
C ASP A 60 14.05 10.63 -9.23
N ASP A 61 15.24 10.16 -9.60
CA ASP A 61 16.02 9.19 -8.82
C ASP A 61 16.47 9.74 -7.47
N ALA A 62 16.77 11.04 -7.35
CA ALA A 62 17.15 11.64 -6.08
C ALA A 62 15.94 11.74 -5.15
N ALA A 63 14.77 12.16 -5.68
CA ALA A 63 13.53 12.15 -4.91
C ALA A 63 13.13 10.74 -4.44
N TRP A 64 13.32 9.73 -5.29
CA TRP A 64 13.11 8.33 -4.92
C TRP A 64 14.09 7.85 -3.84
N ALA A 65 15.38 8.18 -3.97
CA ALA A 65 16.39 7.83 -2.97
C ALA A 65 16.08 8.45 -1.59
N GLU A 66 15.67 9.71 -1.55
CA GLU A 66 15.27 10.38 -0.30
C GLU A 66 14.01 9.75 0.31
N PHE A 67 13.02 9.39 -0.52
CA PHE A 67 11.82 8.67 -0.07
C PHE A 67 12.16 7.32 0.57
N VAL A 68 13.07 6.56 -0.04
CA VAL A 68 13.54 5.27 0.50
C VAL A 68 14.30 5.48 1.81
N LYS A 69 15.26 6.41 1.84
CA LYS A 69 16.08 6.73 3.02
C LYS A 69 15.22 7.20 4.20
N GLY A 70 14.22 8.02 3.93
CA GLY A 70 13.28 8.52 4.93
C GLY A 70 12.25 7.49 5.41
N ARG A 71 12.25 6.27 4.84
CA ARG A 71 11.25 5.23 5.10
C ARG A 71 9.81 5.71 4.93
N GLU A 72 9.57 6.64 4.00
CA GLU A 72 8.24 7.25 3.82
C GLU A 72 7.17 6.26 3.32
N TYR A 73 7.60 5.09 2.82
CA TYR A 73 6.74 3.95 2.49
C TYR A 73 6.18 3.22 3.73
N ASP A 74 6.87 3.30 4.86
CA ASP A 74 6.48 2.64 6.10
C ASP A 74 5.49 3.52 6.87
N THR A 75 4.20 3.29 6.62
CA THR A 75 3.13 4.06 7.28
C THR A 75 2.89 3.68 8.75
N GLY A 76 3.76 2.86 9.35
CA GLY A 76 3.63 2.38 10.72
C GLY A 76 2.56 1.30 10.91
N ALA A 77 2.53 0.77 12.15
CA ALA A 77 1.90 -0.48 12.58
C ALA A 77 0.67 -0.92 11.79
N ASN A 78 0.87 -1.97 11.01
CA ASN A 78 -0.14 -2.83 10.38
C ASN A 78 -1.15 -2.10 9.52
N GLY A 79 -0.77 -1.74 8.30
CA GLY A 79 -1.63 -1.75 7.11
C GLY A 79 -3.06 -1.26 7.32
N SER A 80 -3.25 -0.30 8.24
CA SER A 80 -4.59 0.14 8.55
C SER A 80 -5.02 0.89 7.31
N MET A 81 -6.22 0.60 6.83
CA MET A 81 -6.99 1.59 6.11
C MET A 81 -7.10 2.82 7.03
N GLN A 82 -6.04 3.63 7.09
CA GLN A 82 -6.06 4.91 7.76
C GLN A 82 -7.01 5.72 6.90
N THR A 83 -8.20 5.97 7.45
CA THR A 83 -9.02 7.03 6.91
C THR A 83 -8.15 8.29 6.82
N ALA A 84 -8.42 9.17 5.85
CA ALA A 84 -7.66 10.42 5.67
C ALA A 84 -7.52 11.26 6.98
N VAL A 85 -8.39 11.00 7.97
CA VAL A 85 -8.39 11.57 9.31
C VAL A 85 -7.24 11.05 10.19
N GLU A 86 -6.92 9.76 10.15
CA GLU A 86 -5.80 9.18 10.91
C GLU A 86 -4.45 9.60 10.31
N LYS A 87 -4.36 9.68 8.97
CA LYS A 87 -3.20 10.23 8.27
C LYS A 87 -2.93 11.69 8.66
N ALA A 88 -3.99 12.50 8.74
CA ALA A 88 -3.87 13.89 9.18
C ALA A 88 -3.46 14.00 10.66
N ALA A 89 -3.90 13.07 11.52
CA ALA A 89 -3.55 13.04 12.93
C ALA A 89 -2.09 12.58 13.17
N ALA A 90 -1.61 11.58 12.44
CA ALA A 90 -0.21 11.14 12.48
C ALA A 90 0.74 12.22 11.93
N GLN A 91 0.35 12.90 10.84
CA GLN A 91 1.09 14.04 10.30
C GLN A 91 1.10 15.24 11.26
N ALA A 92 0.01 15.47 12.00
CA ALA A 92 -0.05 16.49 13.05
C ALA A 92 0.78 16.13 14.29
N ALA A 93 0.89 14.84 14.62
CA ALA A 93 1.72 14.36 15.74
C ALA A 93 3.22 14.38 15.41
N ALA A 94 3.60 14.01 14.18
CA ALA A 94 4.98 14.16 13.68
C ALA A 94 5.42 15.64 13.66
N ALA A 95 4.50 16.56 13.37
CA ALA A 95 4.75 17.99 13.45
C ALA A 95 4.89 18.54 14.89
N ALA A 96 4.57 17.75 15.93
CA ALA A 96 4.60 18.15 17.34
C ALA A 96 5.91 17.80 18.08
N GLY A 97 6.90 17.24 17.41
CA GLY A 97 8.27 17.16 17.91
C GLY A 97 8.52 16.03 18.91
N GLN A 98 8.76 14.83 18.39
CA GLN A 98 9.65 13.83 19.01
C GLN A 98 10.54 13.27 17.91
N THR A 99 11.63 13.97 17.63
CA THR A 99 12.77 13.42 16.90
C THR A 99 13.58 12.58 17.88
N ASP A 100 13.35 11.27 17.90
CA ASP A 100 14.34 10.34 18.43
C ASP A 100 15.45 10.18 17.38
N GLU A 101 16.65 10.61 17.75
CA GLU A 101 17.87 10.74 16.94
C GLU A 101 18.59 9.39 16.69
N ASP A 102 17.85 8.31 16.42
CA ASP A 102 18.45 7.03 16.00
C ASP A 102 17.68 6.44 14.82
N GLN A 103 17.49 7.25 13.78
CA GLN A 103 16.95 6.79 12.50
C GLN A 103 18.07 6.19 11.66
N THR A 104 18.18 4.87 11.66
CA THR A 104 18.91 4.16 10.60
C THR A 104 18.29 4.55 9.25
N GLU A 105 19.12 5.00 8.30
CA GLU A 105 18.66 5.31 6.94
C GLU A 105 18.00 4.07 6.33
N GLY A 106 16.80 4.26 5.77
CA GLY A 106 16.08 3.20 5.07
C GLY A 106 16.82 2.75 3.81
N THR A 107 16.81 1.44 3.55
CA THR A 107 17.46 0.81 2.40
C THR A 107 16.44 0.27 1.40
N ALA A 108 16.90 0.03 0.17
CA ALA A 108 16.07 -0.63 -0.86
C ALA A 108 15.73 -2.07 -0.45
N GLU A 109 16.62 -2.74 0.28
CA GLU A 109 16.40 -4.05 0.88
C GLU A 109 15.29 -4.04 1.94
N GLU A 110 15.28 -3.07 2.86
CA GLU A 110 14.20 -2.93 3.86
C GLU A 110 12.85 -2.60 3.20
N MET A 111 12.85 -1.75 2.17
CA MET A 111 11.65 -1.50 1.37
C MET A 111 11.16 -2.78 0.68
N ARG A 112 12.08 -3.61 0.16
CA ARG A 112 11.74 -4.90 -0.44
C ARG A 112 11.01 -5.79 0.55
N GLU A 113 11.57 -5.94 1.75
CA GLU A 113 10.99 -6.75 2.82
C GLU A 113 9.61 -6.23 3.20
N TYR A 114 9.47 -4.92 3.44
CA TYR A 114 8.18 -4.29 3.71
C TYR A 114 7.14 -4.60 2.62
N VAL A 115 7.50 -4.43 1.34
CA VAL A 115 6.58 -4.69 0.22
C VAL A 115 6.20 -6.16 0.14
N ILE A 116 7.13 -7.08 0.36
CA ILE A 116 6.83 -8.52 0.41
C ILE A 116 5.83 -8.82 1.52
N GLU A 117 6.02 -8.26 2.72
CA GLU A 117 5.08 -8.43 3.82
C GLU A 117 3.69 -7.90 3.46
N GLN A 118 3.59 -6.72 2.84
CA GLN A 118 2.31 -6.16 2.41
C GLN A 118 1.62 -7.03 1.33
N ILE A 119 2.38 -7.60 0.40
CA ILE A 119 1.85 -8.52 -0.62
C ILE A 119 1.29 -9.78 0.04
N ILE A 120 2.07 -10.44 0.90
CA ILE A 120 1.64 -11.66 1.60
C ILE A 120 0.39 -11.35 2.43
N ARG A 121 0.40 -10.24 3.17
CA ARG A 121 -0.76 -9.77 3.93
C ARG A 121 -1.99 -9.62 3.02
N SER A 122 -1.89 -8.90 1.90
CA SER A 122 -3.00 -8.74 0.95
C SER A 122 -3.54 -10.10 0.46
N GLN A 123 -2.65 -11.03 0.09
CA GLN A 123 -3.02 -12.39 -0.34
C GLN A 123 -3.72 -13.20 0.77
N LEU A 124 -3.35 -13.02 2.04
CA LEU A 124 -4.01 -13.68 3.17
C LEU A 124 -5.43 -13.14 3.40
N ILE A 125 -5.65 -11.83 3.21
CA ILE A 125 -6.99 -11.24 3.29
C ILE A 125 -7.90 -11.82 2.20
N GLU A 126 -7.42 -11.86 0.96
CA GLU A 126 -8.18 -12.44 -0.15
C GLU A 126 -8.51 -13.92 0.10
N LYS A 127 -7.53 -14.67 0.63
CA LYS A 127 -7.73 -16.06 1.02
C LYS A 127 -8.77 -16.21 2.12
N GLU A 128 -8.74 -15.38 3.17
CA GLU A 128 -9.73 -15.43 4.25
C GLU A 128 -11.14 -15.08 3.77
N ILE A 129 -11.28 -14.06 2.92
CA ILE A 129 -12.56 -13.71 2.27
C ILE A 129 -13.12 -14.92 1.52
N LYS A 130 -12.27 -15.60 0.75
CA LYS A 130 -12.66 -16.78 -0.03
C LYS A 130 -13.00 -17.99 0.85
N ASP A 131 -12.18 -18.28 1.86
CA ASP A 131 -12.35 -19.44 2.72
C ASP A 131 -13.62 -19.31 3.60
N ARG A 132 -13.92 -18.09 4.05
CA ARG A 132 -15.16 -17.75 4.77
C ARG A 132 -16.36 -17.56 3.86
N LYS A 133 -16.15 -17.51 2.54
CA LYS A 133 -17.18 -17.28 1.52
C LYS A 133 -17.93 -15.97 1.75
N LEU A 134 -17.18 -14.91 2.02
CA LEU A 134 -17.73 -13.58 2.22
C LEU A 134 -18.15 -13.02 0.86
N GLU A 135 -19.47 -12.98 0.66
CA GLU A 135 -20.10 -12.43 -0.54
C GLU A 135 -20.77 -11.10 -0.23
N VAL A 136 -20.84 -10.24 -1.25
CA VAL A 136 -21.52 -8.94 -1.21
C VAL A 136 -22.55 -8.96 -2.33
N SER A 137 -23.81 -8.70 -1.99
CA SER A 137 -24.91 -8.70 -2.95
C SER A 137 -24.84 -7.46 -3.85
N ASP A 138 -25.46 -7.53 -5.02
CA ASP A 138 -25.60 -6.35 -5.88
C ASP A 138 -26.39 -5.23 -5.18
N GLU A 139 -27.33 -5.57 -4.30
CA GLU A 139 -28.07 -4.60 -3.48
C GLU A 139 -27.16 -3.85 -2.50
N ASP A 140 -26.23 -4.55 -1.83
CA ASP A 140 -25.23 -3.91 -0.94
C ASP A 140 -24.33 -2.95 -1.73
N VAL A 141 -23.92 -3.36 -2.94
CA VAL A 141 -23.13 -2.51 -3.86
C VAL A 141 -23.93 -1.30 -4.32
N ASP A 142 -25.18 -1.51 -4.76
CA ASP A 142 -26.08 -0.43 -5.21
C ASP A 142 -26.29 0.61 -4.12
N ALA A 143 -26.57 0.16 -2.89
CA ALA A 143 -26.76 1.04 -1.75
C ALA A 143 -25.51 1.86 -1.44
N TYR A 144 -24.32 1.25 -1.49
CA TYR A 144 -23.06 1.95 -1.28
C TYR A 144 -22.77 2.96 -2.39
N VAL A 145 -22.91 2.55 -3.65
CA VAL A 145 -22.67 3.41 -4.82
C VAL A 145 -23.63 4.60 -4.82
N GLU A 146 -24.90 4.39 -4.49
CA GLU A 146 -25.89 5.47 -4.42
C GLU A 146 -25.58 6.44 -3.26
N GLN A 147 -25.11 5.92 -2.12
CA GLN A 147 -24.63 6.77 -1.03
C GLN A 147 -23.45 7.65 -1.49
N GLN A 148 -22.48 7.08 -2.19
CA GLN A 148 -21.33 7.84 -2.72
C GLN A 148 -21.76 8.86 -3.77
N ARG A 149 -22.65 8.47 -4.70
CA ARG A 149 -23.24 9.35 -5.70
C ARG A 149 -23.91 10.54 -5.04
N SER A 150 -24.82 10.30 -4.10
CA SER A 150 -25.51 11.36 -3.36
C SER A 150 -24.53 12.28 -2.62
N TYR A 151 -23.48 11.73 -2.01
CA TYR A 151 -22.44 12.52 -1.36
C TYR A 151 -21.70 13.43 -2.34
N VAL A 152 -21.33 12.90 -3.52
CA VAL A 152 -20.59 13.62 -4.58
C VAL A 152 -21.46 14.72 -5.16
N GLU A 153 -22.67 14.37 -5.58
CA GLU A 153 -23.57 15.27 -6.30
C GLU A 153 -24.11 16.39 -5.41
N SER A 154 -24.33 16.13 -4.11
CA SER A 154 -24.69 17.18 -3.14
C SER A 154 -23.60 18.24 -2.93
N ARG A 155 -22.34 17.93 -3.23
CA ARG A 155 -21.19 18.86 -3.07
C ARG A 155 -20.74 19.52 -4.35
N LEU A 156 -21.02 18.88 -5.48
CA LEU A 156 -20.56 19.32 -6.78
C LEU A 156 -21.76 19.76 -7.63
N MET A 157 -22.42 18.80 -8.28
CA MET A 157 -23.55 19.02 -9.17
C MET A 157 -24.23 17.68 -9.44
N GLU A 158 -25.56 17.68 -9.64
CA GLU A 158 -26.33 16.51 -10.06
C GLU A 158 -25.79 15.92 -11.38
N GLY A 159 -25.71 14.60 -11.46
CA GLY A 159 -25.23 13.87 -12.65
C GLY A 159 -23.73 13.97 -12.94
N VAL A 160 -22.91 14.47 -12.00
CA VAL A 160 -21.45 14.58 -12.19
C VAL A 160 -20.68 13.32 -11.79
N PHE A 161 -21.34 12.35 -11.16
CA PHE A 161 -20.67 11.22 -10.52
C PHE A 161 -19.79 10.41 -11.48
N GLU A 162 -20.32 9.98 -12.64
CA GLU A 162 -19.57 9.23 -13.64
C GLU A 162 -18.39 10.03 -14.21
N SER A 163 -18.56 11.35 -14.38
CA SER A 163 -17.47 12.25 -14.80
C SER A 163 -16.39 12.42 -13.73
N VAL A 164 -16.73 12.22 -12.45
CA VAL A 164 -15.75 12.15 -11.37
C VAL A 164 -15.00 10.82 -11.44
N LEU A 165 -15.70 9.69 -11.63
CA LEU A 165 -15.09 8.36 -11.77
C LEU A 165 -14.09 8.31 -12.93
N GLN A 166 -14.46 8.84 -14.11
CA GLN A 166 -13.56 8.92 -15.26
C GLN A 166 -12.29 9.75 -14.99
N ARG A 167 -12.43 10.86 -14.24
CA ARG A 167 -11.27 11.66 -13.83
C ARG A 167 -10.41 10.98 -12.77
N GLN A 168 -10.98 10.03 -12.03
CA GLN A 168 -10.26 9.18 -11.09
C GLN A 168 -9.61 7.97 -11.78
N GLY A 169 -9.87 7.75 -13.07
CA GLY A 169 -9.24 6.69 -13.87
C GLY A 169 -10.11 5.46 -14.09
N TYR A 170 -11.34 5.42 -13.56
CA TYR A 170 -12.29 4.35 -13.87
C TYR A 170 -12.81 4.49 -15.30
N LYS A 171 -12.85 3.39 -16.04
CA LYS A 171 -13.37 3.34 -17.41
C LYS A 171 -14.88 3.58 -17.43
N ASP A 172 -15.59 2.95 -16.50
CA ASP A 172 -17.04 2.99 -16.39
C ASP A 172 -17.52 2.70 -14.95
N LEU A 173 -18.85 2.73 -14.77
CA LEU A 173 -19.49 2.45 -13.49
C LEU A 173 -19.33 0.98 -13.08
N ASP A 174 -19.26 0.04 -14.03
CA ASP A 174 -19.15 -1.39 -13.72
C ASP A 174 -17.79 -1.69 -13.10
N GLU A 175 -16.70 -1.15 -13.65
CA GLU A 175 -15.36 -1.26 -13.05
C GLU A 175 -15.33 -0.69 -11.62
N TYR A 176 -15.96 0.47 -11.40
CA TYR A 176 -16.09 1.04 -10.06
C TYR A 176 -16.90 0.15 -9.11
N ARG A 177 -18.01 -0.44 -9.59
CA ARG A 177 -18.85 -1.35 -8.78
C ARG A 177 -18.12 -2.61 -8.37
N GLU A 178 -17.32 -3.20 -9.27
CA GLU A 178 -16.49 -4.36 -8.94
C GLU A 178 -15.46 -4.02 -7.85
N GLU A 179 -14.77 -2.88 -7.98
CA GLU A 179 -13.84 -2.38 -6.96
C GLU A 179 -14.54 -2.19 -5.60
N ILE A 180 -15.72 -1.57 -5.57
CA ILE A 180 -16.52 -1.41 -4.36
C ILE A 180 -16.93 -2.77 -3.78
N ARG A 181 -17.27 -3.74 -4.61
CA ARG A 181 -17.64 -5.08 -4.13
C ARG A 181 -16.48 -5.73 -3.37
N GLU A 182 -15.26 -5.65 -3.89
CA GLU A 182 -14.08 -6.18 -3.20
C GLU A 182 -13.76 -5.42 -1.90
N GLN A 183 -13.91 -4.09 -1.90
CA GLN A 183 -13.76 -3.29 -0.66
C GLN A 183 -14.81 -3.68 0.40
N LEU A 184 -16.05 -3.93 -0.01
CA LEU A 184 -17.11 -4.36 0.91
C LEU A 184 -16.87 -5.77 1.48
N LYS A 185 -16.26 -6.68 0.71
CA LYS A 185 -15.85 -8.00 1.23
C LYS A 185 -14.78 -7.86 2.31
N GLN A 186 -13.78 -7.01 2.09
CA GLN A 186 -12.76 -6.71 3.11
C GLN A 186 -13.38 -6.08 4.35
N LEU A 187 -14.34 -5.16 4.19
CA LEU A 187 -15.05 -4.55 5.31
C LEU A 187 -15.88 -5.60 6.08
N LYS A 188 -16.52 -6.55 5.40
CA LYS A 188 -17.22 -7.67 6.05
C LYS A 188 -16.25 -8.51 6.88
N LEU A 189 -15.08 -8.85 6.34
CA LEU A 189 -14.05 -9.58 7.09
C LEU A 189 -13.60 -8.79 8.33
N GLN A 190 -13.31 -7.49 8.19
CA GLN A 190 -12.93 -6.62 9.30
C GLN A 190 -13.99 -6.57 10.39
N ASN A 191 -15.27 -6.56 10.02
CA ASN A 191 -16.37 -6.59 10.97
C ASN A 191 -16.51 -7.97 11.65
N GLU A 192 -16.26 -9.08 10.96
CA GLU A 192 -16.28 -10.40 11.60
C GLU A 192 -15.20 -10.57 12.66
N VAL A 193 -14.05 -9.93 12.45
CA VAL A 193 -12.90 -9.99 13.37
C VAL A 193 -12.72 -8.69 14.17
N SER A 194 -13.75 -7.83 14.21
CA SER A 194 -13.70 -6.55 14.91
C SER A 194 -13.60 -6.70 16.42
N THR A 195 -13.83 -7.90 16.93
CA THR A 195 -13.67 -8.28 18.33
C THR A 195 -13.02 -9.66 18.36
N ILE A 196 -11.93 -9.81 19.10
CA ILE A 196 -11.28 -11.11 19.32
C ILE A 196 -10.96 -11.31 20.80
N THR A 197 -10.85 -12.57 21.22
CA THR A 197 -10.33 -12.95 22.53
C THR A 197 -8.88 -13.39 22.37
N THR A 198 -7.98 -12.76 23.13
CA THR A 198 -6.56 -13.12 23.19
C THR A 198 -6.35 -14.42 23.98
N ASP A 199 -5.13 -14.97 23.95
CA ASP A 199 -4.84 -16.27 24.58
C ASP A 199 -4.91 -16.22 26.12
N ASP A 200 -4.75 -15.04 26.70
CA ASP A 200 -4.95 -14.74 28.12
C ASP A 200 -6.42 -14.44 28.49
N GLY A 201 -7.34 -14.55 27.52
CA GLY A 201 -8.77 -14.39 27.73
C GLY A 201 -9.27 -12.94 27.71
N GLN A 202 -8.44 -11.98 27.29
CA GLN A 202 -8.84 -10.57 27.18
C GLN A 202 -9.60 -10.35 25.86
N GLU A 203 -10.74 -9.66 25.94
CA GLU A 203 -11.44 -9.18 24.75
C GLU A 203 -10.84 -7.86 24.29
N ILE A 204 -10.43 -7.81 23.02
CA ILE A 204 -9.98 -6.59 22.35
C ILE A 204 -10.87 -6.32 21.14
N SER A 205 -11.03 -5.05 20.78
CA SER A 205 -11.92 -4.64 19.68
C SER A 205 -11.31 -3.57 18.78
N GLY A 206 -11.98 -3.31 17.66
CA GLY A 206 -11.62 -2.27 16.69
C GLY A 206 -10.26 -2.50 16.04
N LYS A 207 -9.49 -1.42 15.87
CA LYS A 207 -8.18 -1.45 15.19
C LYS A 207 -7.21 -2.45 15.81
N THR A 208 -7.19 -2.53 17.14
CA THR A 208 -6.30 -3.45 17.87
C THR A 208 -6.67 -4.90 17.62
N ALA A 209 -7.97 -5.23 17.58
CA ALA A 209 -8.42 -6.58 17.26
C ALA A 209 -8.02 -6.99 15.84
N TRP A 210 -8.24 -6.11 14.86
CA TRP A 210 -7.83 -6.33 13.47
C TRP A 210 -6.33 -6.59 13.36
N SER A 211 -5.49 -5.72 13.93
CA SER A 211 -4.04 -5.88 13.87
C SER A 211 -3.59 -7.19 14.53
N THR A 212 -4.11 -7.52 15.71
CA THR A 212 -3.71 -8.72 16.44
C THR A 212 -4.18 -10.00 15.75
N TRP A 213 -5.42 -10.03 15.24
CA TRP A 213 -5.92 -11.15 14.47
C TRP A 213 -5.05 -11.40 13.24
N PHE A 214 -4.69 -10.33 12.55
CA PHE A 214 -3.97 -10.43 11.29
C PHE A 214 -2.50 -10.77 11.48
N ASP A 215 -1.85 -10.29 12.54
CA ASP A 215 -0.49 -10.70 12.89
C ASP A 215 -0.45 -12.20 13.23
N LYS A 216 -1.42 -12.69 14.00
CA LYS A 216 -1.57 -14.14 14.25
C LYS A 216 -1.76 -14.93 12.96
N LEU A 217 -2.60 -14.44 12.04
CA LEU A 217 -2.80 -15.06 10.74
C LEU A 217 -1.50 -15.10 9.92
N TYR A 218 -0.78 -13.99 9.85
CA TYR A 218 0.48 -13.87 9.15
C TYR A 218 1.56 -14.80 9.73
N GLU A 219 1.70 -14.84 11.06
CA GLU A 219 2.60 -15.78 11.73
C GLU A 219 2.24 -17.24 11.47
N SER A 220 0.94 -17.56 11.43
CA SER A 220 0.45 -18.93 11.25
C SER A 220 0.82 -19.55 9.89
N VAL A 221 1.13 -18.73 8.89
CA VAL A 221 1.52 -19.20 7.55
C VAL A 221 3.03 -19.30 7.35
N HIS A 222 3.83 -19.13 8.41
CA HIS A 222 5.29 -19.32 8.41
C HIS A 222 6.00 -18.65 7.21
N PRO A 223 5.84 -17.33 7.01
CA PRO A 223 6.42 -16.64 5.89
C PRO A 223 7.94 -16.71 5.93
N LYS A 224 8.53 -17.00 4.78
CA LYS A 224 9.98 -17.06 4.58
C LYS A 224 10.36 -16.16 3.41
N ILE A 225 11.01 -15.05 3.73
CA ILE A 225 11.56 -14.11 2.76
C ILE A 225 12.94 -14.62 2.32
N ASN A 226 13.15 -14.72 1.01
CA ASN A 226 14.44 -15.07 0.42
C ASN A 226 15.35 -13.83 0.35
N PRO A 227 16.68 -14.03 0.41
CA PRO A 227 17.64 -12.93 0.25
C PRO A 227 17.39 -12.12 -1.02
N ALA A 228 17.58 -10.80 -0.92
CA ALA A 228 17.43 -9.88 -2.04
C ALA A 228 18.35 -10.26 -3.22
N PRO A 229 17.86 -10.27 -4.46
CA PRO A 229 18.72 -10.40 -5.63
C PRO A 229 19.62 -9.17 -5.74
N GLN A 230 20.80 -9.35 -6.33
CA GLN A 230 21.77 -8.27 -6.52
C GLN A 230 22.15 -8.16 -8.00
N PRO A 231 22.07 -6.97 -8.62
CA PRO A 231 21.57 -5.71 -8.04
C PRO A 231 20.03 -5.69 -7.91
N LEU A 232 19.51 -4.87 -6.98
CA LEU A 232 18.08 -4.55 -6.92
C LEU A 232 17.70 -3.56 -8.04
N PRO A 233 16.65 -3.83 -8.83
CA PRO A 233 16.32 -3.01 -10.01
C PRO A 233 15.84 -1.59 -9.65
N TYR A 234 15.32 -1.39 -8.44
CA TYR A 234 14.82 -0.11 -7.93
C TYR A 234 15.79 0.58 -6.95
N ALA A 235 16.99 0.03 -6.73
CA ALA A 235 18.03 0.69 -5.96
C ALA A 235 18.76 1.70 -6.84
N ILE A 236 18.94 2.93 -6.33
CA ILE A 236 19.79 3.92 -7.00
C ILE A 236 21.25 3.57 -6.73
N VAL A 237 21.97 3.19 -7.78
CA VAL A 237 23.42 2.98 -7.70
C VAL A 237 24.09 4.35 -7.74
N GLU A 238 24.69 4.79 -6.64
CA GLU A 238 25.57 5.96 -6.66
C GLU A 238 26.78 5.64 -7.57
N VAL A 239 26.73 6.12 -8.81
CA VAL A 239 27.88 6.05 -9.70
C VAL A 239 28.89 7.05 -9.16
N ALA A 240 29.92 6.56 -8.47
CA ALA A 240 31.03 7.38 -8.02
C ALA A 240 31.50 8.22 -9.22
N GLN A 241 31.35 9.55 -9.12
CA GLN A 241 31.97 10.45 -10.07
C GLN A 241 33.47 10.23 -9.96
N ASP A 242 34.02 9.46 -10.90
CA ASP A 242 35.45 9.41 -11.13
C ASP A 242 35.88 10.86 -11.37
N SER A 243 36.51 11.46 -10.36
CA SER A 243 37.11 12.77 -10.46
C SER A 243 38.31 12.62 -11.37
N GLY A 244 38.02 12.60 -12.68
CA GLY A 244 38.99 12.60 -13.75
C GLY A 244 39.95 13.75 -13.48
N ALA A 245 41.14 13.39 -13.03
CA ALA A 245 42.28 14.29 -12.92
C ALA A 245 42.59 14.77 -14.33
N GLU A 246 41.98 15.89 -14.71
CA GLU A 246 42.30 16.61 -15.94
C GLU A 246 43.72 17.15 -15.77
N GLY A 247 44.64 16.52 -16.51
CA GLY A 247 46.07 16.81 -16.47
C GLY A 247 46.35 18.28 -16.71
N ALA A 248 47.08 18.89 -15.79
CA ALA A 248 47.69 20.18 -16.02
C ALA A 248 48.69 20.06 -17.20
N PRO A 249 48.65 20.95 -18.20
CA PRO A 249 49.67 20.97 -19.23
C PRO A 249 50.97 21.52 -18.64
N GLU A 250 52.02 20.71 -18.63
CA GLU A 250 53.40 21.24 -18.57
C GLU A 250 53.68 21.95 -19.90
N GLY A 251 54.02 23.24 -19.82
CA GLY A 251 54.31 24.06 -20.99
C GLY A 251 55.10 25.32 -20.63
N GLU A 252 56.42 25.16 -20.70
CA GLU A 252 57.51 26.13 -20.98
C GLU A 252 57.76 27.33 -20.04
#